data_AF-G9XUB2-F1
#
_entry.id   AF-G9XUB2-F1
#
_cell.length_a   1.000
_cell.length_b   1.000
_cell.length_c   1.000
_cell.angle_alpha   90.00
_cell.angle_beta   90.00
_cell.angle_gamma   90.00
#
_symmetry.space_group_name_H-M   'P 1'
#
loop_
_entity.id
_entity.type
_entity.pdbx_description
1 polymer ?
#
loop_
_entity_poly.entity_id
_entity_poly.type
_entity_poly.pdbx_seq_one_letter_code
_entity_poly.pdbx_strand_id
1 'polypeptide(L)'
;MKKIPKLFILMVLGIFLFSSVAVAAPTTQVHTDEQFTQESNVYTQNELTEIREIHAKAIKEDFVILNPDGTITLNTDAATLEVDVNIFTEYAQSIENLNDLIKLGVVSISNEFEVTAKTQDEVTKIIVERDTQLLKSGIYSGNRFDPQPNNLIVQSSPDVPTLYAFSIATTNKRTLTDYYNTQLIYNPYGALSATTGFFVAKVQPKGPWDYKSVPGYTPYYKEWWAVQRYGTSVKTSEWFGNYNYGFTGKVIFPLSVLLDAGDAVSILTGHGFDDAQDKADITQGYNENPS
;
A
#
# COMPACT_ATOMS: atom_id res chain seq x y z
N MET A 1 1.66 28.57 -6.37
CA MET A 1 1.24 27.16 -6.36
C MET A 1 0.46 26.86 -7.65
N LYS A 2 1.04 26.10 -8.60
CA LYS A 2 0.26 25.61 -9.75
C LYS A 2 -0.62 24.47 -9.24
N LYS A 3 -1.95 24.61 -9.40
CA LYS A 3 -2.93 23.57 -9.07
C LYS A 3 -2.60 22.33 -9.92
N ILE A 4 -2.55 21.16 -9.31
CA ILE A 4 -2.55 19.90 -10.06
C ILE A 4 -3.84 19.89 -10.88
N PRO A 5 -3.80 19.82 -12.22
CA PRO A 5 -5.01 19.87 -13.01
C PRO A 5 -5.86 18.65 -12.69
N LYS A 6 -7.14 18.86 -12.34
CA LYS A 6 -8.11 17.78 -12.05
C LYS A 6 -8.14 16.69 -13.15
N LEU A 7 -7.75 17.05 -14.37
CA LEU A 7 -7.61 16.16 -15.52
C LEU A 7 -6.55 15.04 -15.33
N PHE A 8 -5.49 15.30 -14.56
CA PHE A 8 -4.40 14.34 -14.32
C PHE A 8 -4.85 13.17 -13.42
N ILE A 9 -5.55 13.50 -12.32
CA ILE A 9 -6.11 12.50 -11.40
C ILE A 9 -7.15 11.64 -12.14
N LEU A 10 -8.09 12.26 -12.87
CA LEU A 10 -9.13 11.56 -13.65
C LEU A 10 -8.58 10.61 -14.74
N MET A 11 -7.43 10.92 -15.37
CA MET A 11 -6.85 10.04 -16.39
C MET A 11 -6.04 8.88 -15.81
N VAL A 12 -5.25 9.09 -14.75
CA VAL A 12 -4.57 7.98 -14.04
C VAL A 12 -5.62 7.01 -13.48
N LEU A 13 -6.71 7.53 -12.91
CA LEU A 13 -7.87 6.74 -12.50
C LEU A 13 -8.51 5.99 -13.70
N GLY A 14 -8.64 6.67 -14.85
CA GLY A 14 -9.18 6.11 -16.09
C GLY A 14 -8.44 4.88 -16.61
N ILE A 15 -7.11 4.81 -16.47
CA ILE A 15 -6.29 3.67 -16.94
C ILE A 15 -6.49 2.45 -16.05
N PHE A 16 -6.66 2.64 -14.74
CA PHE A 16 -6.93 1.56 -13.80
C PHE A 16 -8.40 1.10 -13.79
N LEU A 17 -9.33 1.86 -14.40
CA LEU A 17 -10.75 1.50 -14.49
C LEU A 17 -11.06 0.43 -15.56
N PHE A 18 -10.15 0.14 -16.50
CA PHE A 18 -10.38 -0.80 -17.62
C PHE A 18 -9.67 -2.17 -17.49
N SER A 19 -8.99 -2.46 -16.38
CA SER A 19 -8.14 -3.67 -16.22
C SER A 19 -8.64 -4.68 -15.17
N SER A 20 -9.95 -4.78 -14.95
CA SER A 20 -10.54 -5.80 -14.07
C SER A 20 -10.74 -7.14 -14.79
N VAL A 21 -9.65 -7.92 -14.92
CA VAL A 21 -9.76 -9.36 -15.20
C VAL A 21 -9.45 -10.12 -13.92
N ALA A 22 -10.39 -10.92 -13.45
CA ALA A 22 -10.25 -11.77 -12.28
C ALA A 22 -9.03 -12.70 -12.44
N VAL A 23 -8.06 -12.63 -11.52
CA VAL A 23 -6.90 -13.53 -11.48
C VAL A 23 -7.10 -14.51 -10.34
N ALA A 24 -7.16 -15.80 -10.68
CA ALA A 24 -7.12 -16.90 -9.72
C ALA A 24 -5.71 -17.08 -9.16
N ALA A 25 -5.60 -17.26 -7.84
CA ALA A 25 -4.32 -17.39 -7.13
C ALA A 25 -3.64 -18.75 -7.42
N PRO A 26 -2.32 -18.80 -7.64
CA PRO A 26 -1.56 -20.04 -7.67
C PRO A 26 -1.09 -20.47 -6.27
N THR A 27 -1.09 -21.78 -6.04
CA THR A 27 -0.60 -22.47 -4.83
C THR A 27 0.90 -22.75 -4.93
N THR A 28 1.67 -22.72 -3.82
CA THR A 28 2.68 -23.74 -3.37
C THR A 28 3.48 -23.26 -2.14
N GLN A 29 3.94 -24.22 -1.32
CA GLN A 29 4.50 -24.15 0.05
C GLN A 29 6.02 -23.86 0.20
N VAL A 30 6.34 -23.10 1.27
CA VAL A 30 7.30 -23.25 2.40
C VAL A 30 8.74 -23.84 2.20
N HIS A 31 9.78 -23.05 2.58
CA HIS A 31 10.69 -23.36 3.72
C HIS A 31 11.66 -22.22 4.13
N THR A 32 11.52 -21.84 5.42
CA THR A 32 12.39 -21.30 6.50
C THR A 32 13.79 -20.67 6.27
N ASP A 33 14.00 -19.46 6.83
CA ASP A 33 14.82 -19.26 8.05
C ASP A 33 14.54 -17.89 8.73
N GLU A 34 14.59 -17.90 10.07
CA GLU A 34 14.08 -16.87 10.99
C GLU A 34 14.95 -15.61 11.11
N GLN A 35 14.30 -14.45 10.92
CA GLN A 35 14.36 -13.20 11.69
C GLN A 35 14.11 -11.99 10.78
N PHE A 36 12.94 -11.92 10.15
CA PHE A 36 12.38 -10.66 9.66
C PHE A 36 10.86 -10.68 9.86
N THR A 37 10.35 -9.57 10.39
CA THR A 37 8.94 -9.18 10.51
C THR A 37 8.02 -9.89 9.51
N GLN A 38 6.95 -10.54 10.00
CA GLN A 38 5.92 -11.25 9.24
C GLN A 38 5.66 -10.56 7.87
N GLU A 39 5.91 -11.27 6.77
CA GLU A 39 5.52 -10.79 5.44
C GLU A 39 4.00 -10.84 5.38
N SER A 40 3.37 -9.69 5.13
CA SER A 40 1.93 -9.64 4.86
C SER A 40 1.74 -10.07 3.42
N ASN A 41 1.04 -11.18 3.23
CA ASN A 41 0.66 -11.72 1.93
C ASN A 41 -0.83 -11.52 1.71
N VAL A 42 -1.25 -11.48 0.45
CA VAL A 42 -2.68 -11.39 0.13
C VAL A 42 -3.36 -12.67 0.63
N TYR A 43 -4.43 -12.51 1.41
CA TYR A 43 -5.14 -13.66 1.96
C TYR A 43 -5.71 -14.55 0.86
N THR A 44 -5.60 -15.86 1.07
CA THR A 44 -6.31 -16.86 0.28
C THR A 44 -7.81 -16.76 0.51
N GLN A 45 -8.59 -17.36 -0.38
CA GLN A 45 -10.05 -17.29 -0.26
C GLN A 45 -10.59 -18.09 0.94
N ASN A 46 -9.86 -19.12 1.39
CA ASN A 46 -10.19 -19.84 2.61
C ASN A 46 -9.95 -18.95 3.84
N GLU A 47 -8.78 -18.33 3.95
CA GLU A 47 -8.47 -17.39 5.05
C GLU A 47 -9.47 -16.24 5.10
N LEU A 48 -9.82 -15.64 3.95
CA LEU A 48 -10.84 -14.59 3.88
C LEU A 48 -12.23 -15.08 4.35
N THR A 49 -12.57 -16.34 4.08
CA THR A 49 -13.85 -16.91 4.51
C THR A 49 -13.84 -17.12 6.02
N GLU A 50 -12.81 -17.74 6.56
CA GLU A 50 -12.66 -17.99 7.99
C GLU A 50 -12.62 -16.67 8.79
N ILE A 51 -11.85 -15.67 8.35
CA ILE A 51 -11.79 -14.36 9.01
C ILE A 51 -13.17 -13.68 9.03
N ARG A 52 -13.93 -13.73 7.93
CA ARG A 52 -15.29 -13.15 7.88
C ARG A 52 -16.27 -13.90 8.77
N GLU A 53 -16.16 -15.22 8.85
CA GLU A 53 -16.98 -16.05 9.75
C GLU A 53 -16.68 -15.73 11.22
N ILE A 54 -15.40 -15.58 11.58
CA ILE A 54 -14.96 -15.12 12.91
C ILE A 54 -15.55 -13.74 13.22
N HIS A 55 -15.47 -12.80 12.29
CA HIS A 55 -16.02 -11.46 12.47
C HIS A 55 -17.54 -11.49 12.72
N ALA A 56 -18.28 -12.24 11.92
CA ALA A 56 -19.73 -12.40 12.06
C ALA A 56 -20.10 -13.05 13.41
N LYS A 57 -19.33 -14.06 13.85
CA LYS A 57 -19.49 -14.69 15.18
C LYS A 57 -19.21 -13.68 16.29
N ALA A 58 -18.11 -12.93 16.20
CA ALA A 58 -17.72 -11.95 17.21
C ALA A 58 -18.76 -10.81 17.36
N ILE A 59 -19.38 -10.36 16.27
CA ILE A 59 -20.50 -9.41 16.33
C ILE A 59 -21.72 -10.05 17.02
N LYS A 60 -22.09 -11.27 16.63
CA LYS A 60 -23.26 -11.97 17.19
C LYS A 60 -23.13 -12.24 18.69
N GLU A 61 -21.91 -12.43 19.18
CA GLU A 61 -21.59 -12.72 20.58
C GLU A 61 -21.20 -11.45 21.38
N ASP A 62 -21.45 -10.26 20.81
CA ASP A 62 -21.19 -8.96 21.45
C ASP A 62 -19.71 -8.72 21.84
N PHE A 63 -18.77 -9.39 21.17
CA PHE A 63 -17.33 -9.19 21.36
C PHE A 63 -16.77 -8.01 20.57
N VAL A 64 -17.54 -7.45 19.63
CA VAL A 64 -17.18 -6.25 18.87
C VAL A 64 -18.03 -5.09 19.35
N ILE A 65 -17.39 -4.00 19.77
CA ILE A 65 -18.06 -2.80 20.27
C ILE A 65 -17.75 -1.61 19.37
N LEU A 66 -18.77 -0.91 18.89
CA LEU A 66 -18.61 0.35 18.16
C LEU A 66 -18.36 1.51 19.14
N ASN A 67 -17.22 2.18 18.96
CA ASN A 67 -16.79 3.31 19.77
C ASN A 67 -17.41 4.62 19.25
N PRO A 68 -17.49 5.68 20.08
CA PRO A 68 -18.05 6.98 19.67
C PRO A 68 -17.31 7.68 18.51
N ASP A 69 -16.05 7.35 18.28
CA ASP A 69 -15.25 7.88 17.16
C ASP A 69 -15.42 7.07 15.86
N GLY A 70 -16.31 6.07 15.86
CA GLY A 70 -16.61 5.19 14.73
C GLY A 70 -15.67 3.99 14.61
N THR A 71 -14.61 3.89 15.42
CA THR A 71 -13.74 2.70 15.47
C THR A 71 -14.42 1.55 16.20
N ILE A 72 -13.89 0.34 16.10
CA ILE A 72 -14.41 -0.84 16.80
C ILE A 72 -13.36 -1.43 17.74
N THR A 73 -13.82 -1.91 18.90
CA THR A 73 -12.99 -2.62 19.89
C THR A 73 -13.32 -4.10 19.85
N LEU A 74 -12.31 -4.97 19.77
CA LEU A 74 -12.44 -6.42 19.87
C LEU A 74 -12.10 -6.88 21.30
N ASN A 75 -13.05 -7.51 21.98
CA ASN A 75 -12.93 -7.97 23.36
C ASN A 75 -13.09 -9.49 23.48
N THR A 76 -12.23 -10.23 22.78
CA THR A 76 -12.22 -11.69 22.81
C THR A 76 -10.85 -12.23 22.38
N ASP A 77 -10.70 -13.56 22.40
CA ASP A 77 -9.50 -14.27 21.96
C ASP A 77 -9.85 -15.53 21.16
N ALA A 78 -8.82 -16.16 20.58
CA ALA A 78 -8.98 -17.36 19.76
C ALA A 78 -9.65 -18.52 20.53
N ALA A 79 -9.32 -18.68 21.82
CA ALA A 79 -9.85 -19.77 22.64
C ALA A 79 -11.34 -19.56 22.94
N THR A 80 -11.75 -18.33 23.22
CA THR A 80 -13.14 -17.95 23.47
C THR A 80 -14.02 -18.16 22.24
N LEU A 81 -13.49 -17.85 21.06
CA LEU A 81 -14.19 -18.09 19.79
C LEU A 81 -14.03 -19.52 19.26
N GLU A 82 -13.25 -20.37 19.92
CA GLU A 82 -12.96 -21.76 19.50
C GLU A 82 -12.39 -21.84 18.07
N VAL A 83 -11.44 -20.97 17.73
CA VAL A 83 -10.81 -20.89 16.40
C VAL A 83 -9.29 -21.02 16.44
N ASP A 84 -8.68 -21.25 15.28
CA ASP A 84 -7.22 -21.30 15.15
C ASP A 84 -6.57 -19.97 15.55
N VAL A 85 -5.47 -20.05 16.30
CA VAL A 85 -4.78 -18.88 16.85
C VAL A 85 -4.17 -17.98 15.77
N ASN A 86 -3.70 -18.57 14.65
CA ASN A 86 -3.10 -17.79 13.57
C ASN A 86 -4.18 -17.03 12.81
N ILE A 87 -5.29 -17.70 12.47
CA ILE A 87 -6.43 -17.06 11.81
C ILE A 87 -7.06 -15.99 12.70
N PHE A 88 -7.15 -16.22 14.02
CA PHE A 88 -7.60 -15.19 14.95
C PHE A 88 -6.66 -13.99 15.00
N THR A 89 -5.35 -14.21 14.92
CA THR A 89 -4.35 -13.13 14.88
C THR A 89 -4.51 -12.29 13.62
N GLU A 90 -4.72 -12.91 12.46
CA GLU A 90 -5.03 -12.21 11.21
C GLU A 90 -6.35 -11.42 11.31
N TYR A 91 -7.38 -12.02 11.94
CA TYR A 91 -8.64 -11.32 12.21
C TYR A 91 -8.43 -10.10 13.11
N ALA A 92 -7.76 -10.25 14.26
CA ALA A 92 -7.50 -9.15 15.19
C ALA A 92 -6.69 -8.03 14.50
N GLN A 93 -5.68 -8.39 13.71
CA GLN A 93 -4.91 -7.44 12.93
C GLN A 93 -5.78 -6.71 11.89
N SER A 94 -6.74 -7.39 11.27
CA SER A 94 -7.67 -6.79 10.32
C SER A 94 -8.59 -5.74 10.98
N ILE A 95 -8.95 -5.94 12.26
CA ILE A 95 -9.75 -4.98 13.04
C ILE A 95 -8.94 -3.73 13.33
N GLU A 96 -7.68 -3.87 13.72
CA GLU A 96 -6.77 -2.72 13.88
C GLU A 96 -6.60 -1.94 12.58
N ASN A 97 -6.45 -2.65 11.46
CA ASN A 97 -6.35 -2.03 10.14
C ASN A 97 -7.63 -1.30 9.77
N LEU A 98 -8.79 -1.91 10.01
CA LEU A 98 -10.09 -1.29 9.75
C LEU A 98 -10.23 0.01 10.55
N ASN A 99 -9.81 0.03 11.81
CA ASN A 99 -9.77 1.23 12.64
C ASN A 99 -8.86 2.32 12.06
N ASP A 100 -7.71 1.94 11.51
CA ASP A 100 -6.85 2.89 10.81
C ASP A 100 -7.49 3.41 9.52
N LEU A 101 -8.24 2.59 8.77
CA LEU A 101 -9.01 3.05 7.60
C LEU A 101 -10.15 4.01 7.99
N ILE A 102 -10.77 3.81 9.14
CA ILE A 102 -11.79 4.72 9.68
C ILE A 102 -11.16 6.06 10.06
N LYS A 103 -10.01 6.04 10.76
CA LYS A 103 -9.26 7.25 11.13
C LYS A 103 -8.70 8.00 9.91
N LEU A 104 -8.42 7.30 8.82
CA LEU A 104 -8.10 7.92 7.53
C LEU A 104 -9.31 8.62 6.90
N GLY A 105 -10.53 8.22 7.26
CA GLY A 105 -11.79 8.72 6.69
C GLY A 105 -12.22 8.03 5.39
N VAL A 106 -11.57 6.91 5.04
CA VAL A 106 -11.85 6.16 3.80
C VAL A 106 -12.87 5.03 3.99
N VAL A 107 -13.19 4.72 5.24
CA VAL A 107 -14.20 3.75 5.66
C VAL A 107 -15.02 4.32 6.82
N SER A 108 -16.28 3.93 6.94
CA SER A 108 -17.14 4.17 8.10
C SER A 108 -17.97 2.93 8.41
N ILE A 109 -18.39 2.77 9.67
CA ILE A 109 -19.19 1.64 10.14
C ILE A 109 -20.53 2.16 10.68
N SER A 110 -21.64 1.48 10.35
CA SER A 110 -22.97 1.77 10.91
C SER A 110 -23.16 1.15 12.31
N ASN A 111 -24.27 1.45 12.98
CA ASN A 111 -24.60 0.81 14.26
C ASN A 111 -24.86 -0.70 14.13
N GLU A 112 -25.17 -1.16 12.93
CA GLU A 112 -25.39 -2.56 12.56
C GLU A 112 -24.09 -3.23 12.08
N PHE A 113 -22.93 -2.59 12.28
CA PHE A 113 -21.62 -3.02 11.82
C PHE A 113 -21.48 -3.14 10.29
N GLU A 114 -22.35 -2.47 9.53
CA GLU A 114 -22.24 -2.41 8.07
C GLU A 114 -21.13 -1.44 7.67
N VAL A 115 -20.19 -1.93 6.85
CA VAL A 115 -19.04 -1.16 6.40
C VAL A 115 -19.37 -0.43 5.10
N THR A 116 -19.22 0.90 5.13
CA THR A 116 -19.28 1.75 3.94
C THR A 116 -17.89 2.27 3.60
N ALA A 117 -17.40 1.94 2.41
CA ALA A 117 -16.11 2.40 1.91
C ALA A 117 -16.27 3.52 0.88
N LYS A 118 -15.27 4.40 0.80
CA LYS A 118 -15.17 5.45 -0.22
C LYS A 118 -14.81 4.89 -1.59
N THR A 119 -15.25 5.59 -2.64
CA THR A 119 -14.86 5.28 -4.02
C THR A 119 -13.38 5.57 -4.27
N GLN A 120 -12.80 5.02 -5.34
CA GLN A 120 -11.39 5.25 -5.72
C GLN A 120 -10.99 6.73 -5.74
N ASP A 121 -11.81 7.58 -6.34
CA ASP A 121 -11.57 9.03 -6.47
C ASP A 121 -11.60 9.72 -5.11
N GLU A 122 -12.57 9.34 -4.27
CA GLU A 122 -12.69 9.87 -2.91
C GLU A 122 -11.52 9.43 -2.05
N VAL A 123 -11.13 8.15 -2.09
CA VAL A 123 -9.94 7.63 -1.40
C VAL A 123 -8.72 8.43 -1.84
N THR A 124 -8.51 8.56 -3.16
CA THR A 124 -7.35 9.29 -3.69
C THR A 124 -7.30 10.72 -3.14
N LYS A 125 -8.43 11.43 -3.19
CA LYS A 125 -8.53 12.81 -2.71
C LYS A 125 -8.27 12.92 -1.20
N ILE A 126 -8.90 12.05 -0.40
CA ILE A 126 -8.77 12.05 1.07
C ILE A 126 -7.30 11.83 1.46
N ILE A 127 -6.65 10.83 0.89
CA ILE A 127 -5.25 10.50 1.20
C ILE A 127 -4.31 11.63 0.76
N VAL A 128 -4.50 12.21 -0.43
CA VAL A 128 -3.70 13.36 -0.89
C VAL A 128 -3.81 14.56 0.04
N GLU A 129 -5.04 14.92 0.42
CA GLU A 129 -5.29 16.05 1.30
C GLU A 129 -4.68 15.82 2.67
N ARG A 130 -4.83 14.61 3.21
CA ARG A 130 -4.27 14.19 4.50
C ARG A 130 -2.73 14.20 4.48
N ASP A 131 -2.11 13.52 3.52
CA ASP A 131 -0.65 13.44 3.40
C ASP A 131 -0.05 14.85 3.22
N THR A 132 -0.69 15.70 2.41
CA THR A 132 -0.27 17.10 2.24
C THR A 132 -0.32 17.89 3.55
N GLN A 133 -1.33 17.64 4.39
CA GLN A 133 -1.45 18.30 5.69
C GLN A 133 -0.39 17.81 6.67
N LEU A 134 -0.14 16.51 6.74
CA LEU A 134 0.91 15.91 7.58
C LEU A 134 2.30 16.42 7.19
N LEU A 135 2.62 16.47 5.89
CA LEU A 135 3.88 17.03 5.41
C LEU A 135 4.04 18.52 5.79
N LYS A 136 2.96 19.31 5.78
CA LYS A 136 3.01 20.73 6.15
C LYS A 136 3.10 20.96 7.65
N SER A 137 2.45 20.12 8.46
CA SER A 137 2.45 20.27 9.92
C SER A 137 3.75 19.77 10.54
N GLY A 138 4.47 18.85 9.87
CA GLY A 138 5.64 18.18 10.43
C GLY A 138 5.29 17.24 11.59
N ILE A 139 4.00 16.94 11.79
CA ILE A 139 3.51 16.06 12.85
C ILE A 139 3.47 14.63 12.31
N TYR A 140 4.06 13.71 13.07
CA TYR A 140 3.96 12.28 12.80
C TYR A 140 2.58 11.75 13.18
N SER A 141 1.97 10.98 12.29
CA SER A 141 0.74 10.28 12.56
C SER A 141 1.02 8.89 13.11
N GLY A 142 0.23 8.47 14.10
CA GLY A 142 0.24 7.10 14.60
C GLY A 142 -0.53 6.10 13.72
N ASN A 143 -1.15 6.56 12.63
CA ASN A 143 -1.88 5.68 11.71
C ASN A 143 -0.91 4.97 10.76
N ARG A 144 -1.05 3.65 10.60
CA ARG A 144 -0.09 2.83 9.82
C ARG A 144 -0.05 3.15 8.32
N PHE A 145 -1.13 3.72 7.78
CA PHE A 145 -1.27 4.03 6.35
C PHE A 145 -0.84 5.45 6.00
N ASP A 146 -0.56 6.28 7.01
CA ASP A 146 0.01 7.61 6.82
C ASP A 146 1.52 7.51 6.47
N PRO A 147 2.08 8.54 5.81
CA PRO A 147 3.50 8.60 5.51
C PRO A 147 4.32 8.48 6.79
N GLN A 148 5.13 7.43 6.87
CA GLN A 148 6.06 7.24 7.98
C GLN A 148 7.37 7.98 7.70
N PRO A 149 8.03 8.56 8.72
CA PRO A 149 9.40 9.04 8.56
C PRO A 149 10.30 7.88 8.17
N ASN A 150 10.83 7.91 6.95
CA ASN A 150 11.81 6.92 6.50
C ASN A 150 13.15 7.16 7.22
N ASN A 151 13.28 6.60 8.43
CA ASN A 151 14.48 6.68 9.28
C ASN A 151 15.67 5.83 8.76
N LEU A 152 15.67 5.43 7.50
CA LEU A 152 16.64 4.48 6.94
C LEU A 152 17.69 5.12 6.02
N ILE A 153 17.93 6.43 6.15
CA ILE A 153 19.11 7.05 5.53
C ILE A 153 20.26 6.98 6.54
N VAL A 154 21.13 5.99 6.38
CA VAL A 154 22.39 5.92 7.13
C VAL A 154 23.49 6.45 6.21
N GLN A 155 24.14 7.55 6.60
CA GLN A 155 25.40 7.95 5.96
C GLN A 155 26.45 6.88 6.28
N SER A 156 26.78 6.04 5.30
CA SER A 156 27.83 5.04 5.45
C SER A 156 28.76 5.02 4.24
N SER A 157 29.33 6.17 3.89
CA SER A 157 30.57 6.38 3.11
C SER A 157 30.74 7.90 2.88
N PRO A 158 31.94 8.46 2.65
CA PRO A 158 32.13 9.92 2.57
C PRO A 158 31.37 10.62 1.43
N ASP A 159 30.99 9.90 0.36
CA ASP A 159 30.55 10.56 -0.90
C ASP A 159 29.11 10.25 -1.35
N VAL A 160 28.53 9.09 -1.03
CA VAL A 160 27.17 8.71 -1.46
C VAL A 160 26.38 8.06 -0.30
N PRO A 161 25.16 8.54 0.04
CA PRO A 161 24.36 7.97 1.12
C PRO A 161 23.81 6.58 0.77
N THR A 162 23.59 5.74 1.79
CA THR A 162 23.01 4.40 1.62
C THR A 162 21.49 4.46 1.55
N LEU A 163 20.92 3.71 0.61
CA LEU A 163 19.48 3.51 0.43
C LEU A 163 19.15 2.03 0.62
N TYR A 164 18.37 1.69 1.66
CA TYR A 164 17.85 0.34 1.84
C TYR A 164 16.61 0.08 0.97
N ALA A 165 16.81 0.10 -0.36
CA ALA A 165 15.74 0.08 -1.35
C ALA A 165 14.79 -1.12 -1.18
N PHE A 166 15.34 -2.33 -1.02
CA PHE A 166 14.52 -3.54 -0.81
C PHE A 166 13.70 -3.47 0.48
N SER A 167 14.29 -2.99 1.57
CA SER A 167 13.58 -2.87 2.86
C SER A 167 12.44 -1.85 2.77
N ILE A 168 12.68 -0.67 2.18
CA ILE A 168 11.66 0.37 2.06
C ILE A 168 10.53 -0.10 1.14
N ALA A 169 10.84 -0.72 0.00
CA ALA A 169 9.84 -1.27 -0.91
C ALA A 169 9.01 -2.39 -0.26
N THR A 170 9.64 -3.22 0.59
CA THR A 170 8.95 -4.24 1.39
C THR A 170 8.00 -3.63 2.41
N THR A 171 8.40 -2.55 3.09
CA THR A 171 7.51 -1.81 3.99
C THR A 171 6.31 -1.25 3.24
N ASN A 172 6.52 -0.61 2.08
CA ASN A 172 5.42 -0.08 1.27
C ASN A 172 4.51 -1.20 0.72
N LYS A 173 5.08 -2.35 0.32
CA LYS A 173 4.32 -3.55 -0.08
C LYS A 173 3.42 -4.00 1.05
N ARG A 174 3.96 -4.13 2.27
CA ARG A 174 3.20 -4.52 3.46
C ARG A 174 2.04 -3.55 3.69
N THR A 175 2.30 -2.24 3.70
CA THR A 175 1.25 -1.22 3.86
C THR A 175 0.13 -1.37 2.81
N LEU A 176 0.48 -1.60 1.53
CA LEU A 176 -0.52 -1.79 0.48
C LEU A 176 -1.28 -3.11 0.62
N THR A 177 -0.60 -4.18 1.03
CA THR A 177 -1.20 -5.51 1.24
C THR A 177 -2.16 -5.48 2.42
N ASP A 178 -1.79 -4.85 3.53
CA ASP A 178 -2.66 -4.68 4.70
C ASP A 178 -3.91 -3.87 4.35
N TYR A 179 -3.75 -2.79 3.57
CA TYR A 179 -4.87 -2.01 3.06
C TYR A 179 -5.79 -2.89 2.19
N TYR A 180 -5.22 -3.66 1.26
CA TYR A 180 -5.98 -4.50 0.35
C TYR A 180 -6.71 -5.63 1.07
N ASN A 181 -6.03 -6.37 1.95
CA ASN A 181 -6.60 -7.46 2.73
C ASN A 181 -7.76 -6.98 3.62
N THR A 182 -7.59 -5.83 4.26
CA THR A 182 -8.66 -5.23 5.07
C THR A 182 -9.87 -4.89 4.20
N GLN A 183 -9.64 -4.29 3.03
CA GLN A 183 -10.73 -4.03 2.09
C GLN A 183 -11.35 -5.33 1.55
N LEU A 184 -10.57 -6.39 1.31
CA LEU A 184 -11.11 -7.69 0.89
C LEU A 184 -12.07 -8.24 1.95
N ILE A 185 -11.71 -8.16 3.23
CA ILE A 185 -12.58 -8.64 4.33
C ILE A 185 -13.89 -7.86 4.37
N TYR A 186 -13.81 -6.53 4.43
CA TYR A 186 -14.93 -5.65 4.81
C TYR A 186 -15.65 -4.95 3.64
N ASN A 187 -15.02 -4.88 2.47
CA ASN A 187 -15.54 -4.26 1.25
C ASN A 187 -15.10 -5.06 0.00
N PRO A 188 -15.46 -6.36 -0.10
CA PRO A 188 -14.89 -7.25 -1.11
C PRO A 188 -15.10 -6.76 -2.56
N TYR A 189 -16.26 -6.18 -2.86
CA TYR A 189 -16.58 -5.68 -4.20
C TYR A 189 -15.84 -4.40 -4.56
N GLY A 190 -15.52 -3.56 -3.57
CA GLY A 190 -14.80 -2.31 -3.77
C GLY A 190 -13.29 -2.41 -3.51
N ALA A 191 -12.78 -3.57 -3.09
CA ALA A 191 -11.44 -3.69 -2.54
C ALA A 191 -10.33 -3.26 -3.52
N LEU A 192 -10.39 -3.75 -4.76
CA LEU A 192 -9.43 -3.37 -5.79
C LEU A 192 -9.50 -1.88 -6.10
N SER A 193 -10.71 -1.34 -6.22
CA SER A 193 -10.93 0.08 -6.57
C SER A 193 -10.47 1.02 -5.45
N ALA A 194 -10.85 0.75 -4.19
CA ALA A 194 -10.40 1.54 -3.05
C ALA A 194 -8.87 1.47 -2.88
N THR A 195 -8.28 0.29 -3.06
CA THR A 195 -6.82 0.11 -2.91
C THR A 195 -6.05 0.73 -4.07
N THR A 196 -6.61 0.73 -5.28
CA THR A 196 -6.09 1.50 -6.42
C THR A 196 -6.04 2.99 -6.07
N GLY A 197 -7.10 3.54 -5.47
CA GLY A 197 -7.15 4.95 -5.09
C GLY A 197 -6.07 5.29 -4.06
N PHE A 198 -5.85 4.40 -3.08
CA PHE A 198 -4.77 4.54 -2.12
C PHE A 198 -3.39 4.47 -2.80
N PHE A 199 -3.15 3.48 -3.66
CA PHE A 199 -1.89 3.31 -4.39
C PHE A 199 -1.57 4.54 -5.24
N VAL A 200 -2.53 5.00 -6.05
CA VAL A 200 -2.42 6.23 -6.86
C VAL A 200 -2.11 7.42 -5.99
N ALA A 201 -2.78 7.56 -4.84
CA ALA A 201 -2.51 8.65 -3.91
C ALA A 201 -1.05 8.71 -3.48
N LYS A 202 -0.46 7.53 -3.23
CA LYS A 202 0.92 7.38 -2.76
C LYS A 202 1.97 7.60 -3.84
N VAL A 203 1.74 7.10 -5.06
CA VAL A 203 2.76 7.09 -6.14
C VAL A 203 2.65 8.25 -7.14
N GLN A 204 1.55 8.99 -7.17
CA GLN A 204 1.43 10.15 -8.07
C GLN A 204 2.52 11.20 -7.79
N PRO A 205 2.76 12.14 -8.72
CA PRO A 205 3.74 13.21 -8.51
C PRO A 205 3.54 13.94 -7.16
N LYS A 206 4.60 14.00 -6.36
CA LYS A 206 4.64 14.55 -4.98
C LYS A 206 3.89 13.73 -3.93
N GLY A 207 3.39 12.55 -4.28
CA GLY A 207 2.95 11.56 -3.32
C GLY A 207 4.14 11.04 -2.48
N PRO A 208 3.89 10.50 -1.28
CA PRO A 208 4.93 10.04 -0.37
C PRO A 208 5.82 8.90 -0.92
N TRP A 209 5.37 8.19 -1.96
CA TRP A 209 6.15 7.14 -2.64
C TRP A 209 6.73 7.60 -3.98
N ASP A 210 6.54 8.87 -4.36
CA ASP A 210 7.25 9.50 -5.48
C ASP A 210 8.65 9.93 -5.04
N TYR A 211 9.54 8.95 -4.93
CA TYR A 211 10.92 9.16 -4.50
C TYR A 211 11.72 10.11 -5.43
N LYS A 212 11.21 10.44 -6.61
CA LYS A 212 11.82 11.44 -7.51
C LYS A 212 11.65 12.88 -6.97
N SER A 213 10.61 13.14 -6.17
CA SER A 213 10.23 14.49 -5.77
C SER A 213 10.11 14.74 -4.25
N VAL A 214 10.04 13.69 -3.42
CA VAL A 214 9.92 13.85 -1.96
C VAL A 214 11.22 14.36 -1.31
N PRO A 215 11.13 15.19 -0.24
CA PRO A 215 12.29 15.65 0.51
C PRO A 215 13.17 14.50 1.00
N GLY A 216 14.49 14.69 0.97
CA GLY A 216 15.47 13.65 1.31
C GLY A 216 15.85 12.76 0.12
N TYR A 217 14.93 12.53 -0.82
CA TYR A 217 15.18 11.74 -2.04
C TYR A 217 15.43 12.60 -3.27
N THR A 218 14.75 13.74 -3.38
CA THR A 218 14.98 14.72 -4.45
C THR A 218 16.44 15.25 -4.47
N PRO A 219 17.00 15.60 -5.65
CA PRO A 219 16.44 15.50 -7.00
C PRO A 219 16.42 14.07 -7.56
N TYR A 220 15.71 13.86 -8.69
CA TYR A 220 15.58 12.55 -9.34
C TYR A 220 16.93 11.88 -9.67
N TYR A 221 17.96 12.68 -9.99
CA TYR A 221 19.32 12.23 -10.29
C TYR A 221 20.22 12.04 -9.06
N LYS A 222 19.69 12.22 -7.84
CA LYS A 222 20.47 11.99 -6.62
C LYS A 222 20.89 10.53 -6.54
N GLU A 223 22.18 10.30 -6.33
CA GLU A 223 22.75 8.96 -6.26
C GLU A 223 22.72 8.38 -4.84
N TRP A 224 22.62 7.06 -4.80
CA TRP A 224 22.55 6.25 -3.59
C TRP A 224 23.37 4.99 -3.76
N TRP A 225 24.04 4.57 -2.69
CA TRP A 225 24.47 3.18 -2.58
C TRP A 225 23.24 2.33 -2.21
N ALA A 226 22.58 1.78 -3.23
CA ALA A 226 21.29 1.11 -3.07
C ALA A 226 21.44 -0.38 -2.77
N VAL A 227 20.92 -0.80 -1.60
CA VAL A 227 20.79 -2.19 -1.19
C VAL A 227 19.50 -2.77 -1.78
N GLN A 228 19.66 -3.60 -2.82
CA GLN A 228 18.62 -4.33 -3.54
C GLN A 228 18.48 -5.76 -2.99
N ARG A 229 17.51 -6.54 -3.47
CA ARG A 229 17.31 -7.91 -2.97
C ARG A 229 18.53 -8.80 -3.18
N TYR A 230 19.13 -8.69 -4.36
CA TYR A 230 20.20 -9.60 -4.82
C TYR A 230 21.55 -8.90 -5.00
N GLY A 231 21.74 -7.70 -4.45
CA GLY A 231 23.03 -7.01 -4.54
C GLY A 231 23.00 -5.55 -4.12
N THR A 232 24.11 -4.87 -4.37
CA THR A 232 24.29 -3.45 -4.09
C THR A 232 24.89 -2.75 -5.30
N SER A 233 24.37 -1.59 -5.68
CA SER A 233 24.95 -0.75 -6.74
C SER A 233 24.55 0.71 -6.57
N VAL A 234 25.30 1.61 -7.20
CA VAL A 234 24.91 3.03 -7.26
C VAL A 234 23.66 3.16 -8.12
N LYS A 235 22.61 3.78 -7.56
CA LYS A 235 21.32 4.00 -8.21
C LYS A 235 20.81 5.40 -7.93
N THR A 236 19.92 5.90 -8.78
CA THR A 236 19.31 7.22 -8.63
C THR A 236 17.99 7.17 -7.85
N SER A 237 17.52 8.31 -7.37
CA SER A 237 16.15 8.44 -6.82
C SER A 237 15.07 8.13 -7.85
N GLU A 238 15.34 8.41 -9.14
CA GLU A 238 14.51 7.97 -10.27
C GLU A 238 14.37 6.47 -10.33
N TRP A 239 15.50 5.74 -10.36
CA TRP A 239 15.51 4.29 -10.31
C TRP A 239 14.69 3.78 -9.11
N PHE A 240 14.88 4.38 -7.92
CA PHE A 240 14.18 3.91 -6.73
C PHE A 240 12.67 4.17 -6.79
N GLY A 241 12.23 5.31 -7.34
CA GLY A 241 10.82 5.59 -7.58
C GLY A 241 10.17 4.52 -8.46
N ASN A 242 10.80 4.20 -9.59
CA ASN A 242 10.33 3.19 -10.54
C ASN A 242 10.37 1.77 -9.96
N TYR A 243 11.47 1.42 -9.29
CA TYR A 243 11.64 0.16 -8.58
C TYR A 243 10.55 -0.02 -7.52
N ASN A 244 10.31 0.97 -6.67
CA ASN A 244 9.26 0.91 -5.65
C ASN A 244 7.87 0.82 -6.28
N TYR A 245 7.59 1.57 -7.36
CA TYR A 245 6.31 1.50 -8.08
C TYR A 245 6.03 0.08 -8.61
N GLY A 246 7.00 -0.53 -9.30
CA GLY A 246 6.86 -1.90 -9.81
C GLY A 246 6.76 -2.94 -8.68
N PHE A 247 7.58 -2.78 -7.63
CA PHE A 247 7.59 -3.67 -6.48
C PHE A 247 6.25 -3.63 -5.75
N THR A 248 5.77 -2.46 -5.35
CA THR A 248 4.53 -2.31 -4.57
C THR A 248 3.29 -2.56 -5.43
N GLY A 249 3.26 -2.06 -6.67
CA GLY A 249 2.12 -2.20 -7.58
C GLY A 249 1.77 -3.64 -7.92
N LYS A 250 2.74 -4.57 -7.88
CA LYS A 250 2.52 -6.01 -8.11
C LYS A 250 1.44 -6.63 -7.21
N VAL A 251 1.20 -6.06 -6.02
CA VAL A 251 0.16 -6.54 -5.10
C VAL A 251 -1.22 -6.54 -5.77
N ILE A 252 -1.51 -5.55 -6.62
CA ILE A 252 -2.85 -5.37 -7.20
C ILE A 252 -2.88 -5.29 -8.73
N PHE A 253 -1.72 -5.23 -9.41
CA PHE A 253 -1.66 -5.12 -10.87
C PHE A 253 -0.65 -6.08 -11.52
N PRO A 254 -0.96 -6.62 -12.71
CA PRO A 254 0.03 -7.28 -13.54
C PRO A 254 1.04 -6.26 -14.08
N LEU A 255 2.25 -6.73 -14.41
CA LEU A 255 3.35 -5.87 -14.90
C LEU A 255 2.94 -5.02 -16.11
N SER A 256 2.16 -5.58 -17.05
CA SER A 256 1.71 -4.83 -18.23
C SER A 256 0.92 -3.57 -17.87
N VAL A 257 0.01 -3.67 -16.89
CA VAL A 257 -0.80 -2.52 -16.43
C VAL A 257 0.09 -1.46 -15.78
N LEU A 258 1.11 -1.88 -15.04
CA LEU A 258 2.06 -0.95 -14.42
C LEU A 258 2.90 -0.21 -15.46
N LEU A 259 3.37 -0.91 -16.50
CA LEU A 259 4.12 -0.29 -17.60
C LEU A 259 3.25 0.68 -18.41
N ASP A 260 2.01 0.30 -18.74
CA ASP A 260 1.07 1.15 -19.48
C ASP A 260 0.69 2.42 -18.69
N ALA A 261 0.52 2.28 -17.37
CA ALA A 261 0.23 3.41 -16.48
C ALA A 261 1.44 4.35 -16.30
N GLY A 262 2.66 3.81 -16.23
CA GLY A 262 3.91 4.60 -16.21
C GLY A 262 4.04 5.47 -17.46
N ASP A 263 3.88 4.86 -18.64
CA ASP A 263 3.89 5.53 -19.94
C ASP A 263 2.92 6.72 -19.98
N ALA A 264 1.70 6.53 -19.50
CA ALA A 264 0.70 7.59 -19.49
C ALA A 264 1.04 8.74 -18.53
N VAL A 265 1.57 8.43 -17.35
CA VAL A 265 1.98 9.44 -16.36
C VAL A 265 3.14 10.27 -16.89
N SER A 266 4.11 9.64 -17.54
CA SER A 266 5.28 10.31 -18.14
C SER A 266 4.89 11.30 -19.25
N ILE A 267 3.93 10.90 -20.10
CA ILE A 267 3.39 11.78 -21.15
C ILE A 267 2.72 13.00 -20.52
N LEU A 268 1.89 12.77 -19.50
CA LEU A 268 1.10 13.81 -18.87
C LEU A 268 1.95 14.79 -18.05
N THR A 269 3.12 14.36 -17.56
CA THR A 269 4.08 15.20 -16.85
C THR A 269 5.05 15.94 -17.79
N GLY A 270 4.93 15.70 -19.10
CA GLY A 270 5.68 16.42 -20.15
C GLY A 270 7.05 15.81 -20.45
N HIS A 271 7.30 14.57 -20.04
CA HIS A 271 8.57 13.88 -20.21
C HIS A 271 8.60 12.90 -21.41
N GLY A 272 7.46 12.65 -22.06
CA GLY A 272 7.34 11.68 -23.16
C GLY A 272 6.86 10.32 -22.65
N PHE A 273 6.97 9.25 -23.44
CA PHE A 273 6.80 7.89 -22.90
C PHE A 273 7.95 7.55 -21.95
N ASP A 274 7.71 6.64 -21.01
CA ASP A 274 8.79 6.12 -20.16
C ASP A 274 9.88 5.51 -21.05
N ASP A 275 11.13 5.80 -20.72
CA ASP A 275 12.23 5.28 -21.49
C ASP A 275 12.48 3.80 -21.18
N ALA A 276 13.41 3.17 -21.93
CA ALA A 276 13.72 1.76 -21.71
C ALA A 276 14.28 1.48 -20.31
N GLN A 277 14.90 2.47 -19.66
CA GLN A 277 15.46 2.34 -18.32
C GLN A 277 14.34 2.40 -17.28
N ASP A 278 13.39 3.32 -17.40
CA ASP A 278 12.21 3.39 -16.52
C ASP A 278 11.46 2.04 -16.49
N LYS A 279 11.20 1.48 -17.66
CA LYS A 279 10.51 0.18 -17.80
C LYS A 279 11.33 -0.98 -17.23
N ALA A 280 12.66 -0.95 -17.39
CA ALA A 280 13.55 -1.94 -16.82
C ALA A 280 13.54 -1.88 -15.28
N ASP A 281 13.51 -0.68 -14.70
CA ASP A 281 13.50 -0.46 -13.25
C ASP A 281 12.17 -0.90 -12.62
N ILE A 282 11.04 -0.58 -13.27
CA ILE A 282 9.70 -1.09 -12.87
C ILE A 282 9.70 -2.62 -12.91
N THR A 283 10.22 -3.21 -14.00
CA THR A 283 10.30 -4.66 -14.17
C THR A 283 11.19 -5.31 -13.12
N GLN A 284 12.33 -4.68 -12.77
CA GLN A 284 13.21 -5.14 -11.71
C GLN A 284 12.47 -5.19 -10.37
N GLY A 285 11.81 -4.10 -9.98
CA GLY A 285 11.02 -4.04 -8.75
C GLY A 285 9.92 -5.11 -8.70
N TYR A 286 9.19 -5.27 -9.81
CA TYR A 286 8.15 -6.29 -9.94
C TYR A 286 8.69 -7.71 -9.75
N ASN A 287 9.84 -8.03 -10.35
CA ASN A 287 10.44 -9.36 -10.25
C ASN A 287 11.08 -9.61 -8.88
N GLU A 288 11.59 -8.57 -8.23
CA GLU A 288 12.20 -8.67 -6.90
C GLU A 288 11.18 -8.70 -5.76
N ASN A 289 9.91 -8.34 -5.99
CA ASN A 289 8.84 -8.52 -4.99
C ASN A 289 8.55 -10.02 -4.76
N PRO A 290 8.83 -10.57 -3.56
CA PRO A 290 8.51 -11.96 -3.22
C PRO A 290 6.99 -12.18 -3.27
N SER A 291 6.58 -13.31 -3.88
CA SER A 291 5.18 -13.73 -3.91
C SER A 291 4.59 -13.88 -2.52
#